data_AF-A0AAJ0GQJ5-F1
#
_entry.id   AF-A0AAJ0GQJ5-F1
#
_cell.length_a   1.000
_cell.length_b   1.000
_cell.length_c   1.000
_cell.angle_alpha   90.00
_cell.angle_beta   90.00
_cell.angle_gamma   90.00
#
_symmetry.space_group_name_H-M   'P 1'
#
loop_
_entity.id
_entity.type
_entity.pdbx_description
1 polymer ?
#
loop_
_entity_poly.entity_id
_entity_poly.type
_entity_poly.pdbx_seq_one_letter_code
_entity_poly.pdbx_strand_id
1 'polypeptide(L)'
;MTLPLEMEQPRTILIGISGCSSSGKTTLARLLRDIFPETFILHEDDFYKPESELPIKDGLLDWDCPEAISIPDLEAALTHIRETGSSPVSSIVPNTTTTPSSDTNPCSSTSRLSHRSGHGCTSSPLPLPPPPSSPRTPLASSSSSFTSLPSSGKSSSSRSSLTTTMPARRIQASLISKEDQNSVGPSPISPSRLAHCTAKVRAWLAPGQPGSLIFSSPPPPPRSSAGESNENDSQPTPQNQDDNEEEKKKKKNRNKKNTRLCILDGFLLFSPQPQPLCRVTSLLDIKLFLQVSKQKALQRREARDGYVTLEGFWKDPPGYVEKIVWPNYAAAHRWMFVEGVVEGGRLDEGVLRREGIRAMAANQGKEDAEFGEMLEWAVQVVMDELERICLGGEKGVDGARGDGDAK
;
A
#
# COMPACT_ATOMS: atom_id res chain seq x y z
N MET A 1 -40.98 -11.66 17.66
CA MET A 1 -40.29 -11.02 16.52
C MET A 1 -38.94 -10.57 17.01
N THR A 2 -37.89 -11.33 16.71
CA THR A 2 -36.51 -10.98 17.07
C THR A 2 -36.06 -9.90 16.08
N LEU A 3 -35.80 -8.68 16.57
CA LEU A 3 -35.22 -7.62 15.76
C LEU A 3 -33.87 -8.12 15.19
N PRO A 4 -33.55 -7.85 13.92
CA PRO A 4 -32.23 -8.18 13.39
C PRO A 4 -31.17 -7.51 14.26
N LEU A 5 -30.16 -8.27 14.69
CA LEU A 5 -28.97 -7.71 15.29
C LEU A 5 -28.35 -6.76 14.25
N GLU A 6 -28.47 -5.45 14.46
CA GLU A 6 -27.68 -4.47 13.73
C GLU A 6 -26.22 -4.85 13.95
N MET A 7 -25.59 -5.41 12.92
CA MET A 7 -24.15 -5.60 12.92
C MET A 7 -23.54 -4.20 12.90
N GLU A 8 -22.95 -3.77 14.03
CA GLU A 8 -22.16 -2.54 14.06
C GLU A 8 -21.08 -2.64 12.98
N GLN A 9 -21.19 -1.79 11.96
CA GLN A 9 -20.24 -1.77 10.85
C GLN A 9 -18.88 -1.30 11.37
N PRO A 10 -17.77 -1.92 10.92
CA PRO A 10 -16.44 -1.52 11.35
C PRO A 10 -16.15 -0.07 10.94
N ARG A 11 -15.51 0.70 11.81
CA ARG A 11 -15.05 2.04 11.48
C ARG A 11 -13.74 1.92 10.71
N THR A 12 -13.72 2.36 9.46
CA THR A 12 -12.49 2.36 8.66
C THR A 12 -11.81 3.73 8.71
N ILE A 13 -10.56 3.75 9.15
CA ILE A 13 -9.69 4.92 9.12
C ILE A 13 -8.82 4.85 7.86
N LEU A 14 -8.89 5.90 7.04
CA LEU A 14 -8.15 6.05 5.79
C LEU A 14 -6.87 6.86 6.06
N ILE A 15 -5.72 6.25 5.82
CA ILE A 15 -4.39 6.83 6.01
C ILE A 15 -3.76 7.04 4.64
N GLY A 16 -3.55 8.28 4.20
CA GLY A 16 -2.79 8.56 2.99
C GLY A 16 -1.30 8.70 3.29
N ILE A 17 -0.47 8.04 2.49
CA ILE A 17 0.98 8.21 2.49
C ILE A 17 1.37 8.79 1.14
N SER A 18 1.87 10.03 1.15
CA SER A 18 2.25 10.74 -0.08
C SER A 18 3.64 11.35 -0.07
N GLY A 19 4.10 11.82 -1.22
CA GLY A 19 5.48 12.24 -1.48
C GLY A 19 5.96 11.80 -2.86
N CYS A 20 7.11 12.31 -3.30
CA CYS A 20 7.61 12.06 -4.65
C CYS A 20 7.73 10.55 -4.96
N SER A 21 7.70 10.18 -6.23
CA SER A 21 8.06 8.82 -6.65
C SER A 21 9.45 8.44 -6.08
N SER A 22 9.64 7.17 -5.69
CA SER A 22 10.86 6.66 -5.05
C SER A 22 11.26 7.28 -3.68
N SER A 23 10.36 8.00 -3.00
CA SER A 23 10.60 8.49 -1.62
C SER A 23 10.62 7.39 -0.55
N GLY A 24 9.97 6.24 -0.80
CA GLY A 24 9.86 5.11 0.14
C GLY A 24 8.47 4.86 0.72
N LYS A 25 7.43 5.46 0.13
CA LYS A 25 6.01 5.32 0.55
C LYS A 25 5.55 3.87 0.67
N THR A 26 5.74 3.07 -0.37
CA THR A 26 5.35 1.66 -0.43
C THR A 26 6.03 0.82 0.65
N THR A 27 7.32 1.07 0.88
CA THR A 27 8.06 0.42 1.97
C THR A 27 7.45 0.81 3.33
N LEU A 28 7.16 2.09 3.56
CA LEU A 28 6.53 2.55 4.80
C LEU A 28 5.11 1.96 4.97
N ALA A 29 4.30 1.95 3.92
CA ALA A 29 2.96 1.38 3.90
C ALA A 29 2.96 -0.11 4.29
N ARG A 30 3.85 -0.91 3.69
CA ARG A 30 4.02 -2.34 4.02
C ARG A 30 4.45 -2.57 5.46
N LEU A 31 5.36 -1.75 5.97
CA LEU A 31 5.80 -1.85 7.36
C LEU A 31 4.70 -1.46 8.35
N LEU A 32 3.96 -0.38 8.10
CA LEU A 32 2.84 0.02 8.94
C LEU A 32 1.72 -1.04 8.93
N ARG A 33 1.40 -1.61 7.76
CA ARG A 33 0.47 -2.74 7.63
C ARG A 33 0.88 -3.93 8.49
N ASP A 34 2.17 -4.23 8.54
CA ASP A 34 2.70 -5.37 9.30
C ASP A 34 2.77 -5.08 10.81
N ILE A 35 2.87 -3.80 11.21
CA ILE A 35 2.97 -3.37 12.62
C ILE A 35 1.59 -3.21 13.27
N PHE A 36 0.61 -2.65 12.55
CA PHE A 36 -0.73 -2.35 13.08
C PHE A 36 -1.74 -3.48 12.77
N PRO A 37 -2.68 -3.77 13.69
CA PRO A 37 -3.73 -4.77 13.46
C PRO A 37 -4.74 -4.29 12.40
N GLU A 38 -5.46 -5.24 11.79
CA GLU A 38 -6.59 -4.97 10.87
C GLU A 38 -6.27 -3.93 9.78
N THR A 39 -5.04 -3.95 9.26
CA THR A 39 -4.53 -2.99 8.28
C THR A 39 -4.35 -3.64 6.91
N PHE A 40 -4.78 -2.95 5.86
CA PHE A 40 -4.50 -3.32 4.47
C PHE A 40 -4.10 -2.08 3.65
N ILE A 41 -3.59 -2.31 2.43
CA ILE A 41 -3.07 -1.26 1.56
C ILE A 41 -3.92 -1.23 0.28
N LEU A 42 -4.23 -0.01 -0.18
CA LEU A 42 -4.73 0.29 -1.52
C LEU A 42 -3.63 1.11 -2.22
N HIS A 43 -3.19 0.69 -3.40
CA HIS A 43 -2.18 1.40 -4.17
C HIS A 43 -2.84 2.30 -5.22
N GLU A 44 -2.41 3.56 -5.32
CA GLU A 44 -2.87 4.51 -6.36
C GLU A 44 -2.58 3.97 -7.77
N ASP A 45 -1.47 3.25 -7.94
CA ASP A 45 -1.02 2.66 -9.21
C ASP A 45 -2.00 1.62 -9.79
N ASP A 46 -2.90 1.07 -8.96
CA ASP A 46 -3.95 0.18 -9.45
C ASP A 46 -4.99 0.92 -10.31
N PHE A 47 -5.05 2.26 -10.19
CA PHE A 47 -5.99 3.15 -10.87
C PHE A 47 -5.38 3.93 -12.04
N TYR A 48 -4.16 3.59 -12.49
CA TYR A 48 -3.64 4.14 -13.75
C TYR A 48 -4.58 3.83 -14.92
N LYS A 49 -4.75 4.81 -15.79
CA LYS A 49 -5.42 4.64 -17.09
C LYS A 49 -4.54 3.84 -18.06
N PRO A 50 -5.13 3.23 -19.10
CA PRO A 50 -4.37 2.61 -20.19
C PRO A 50 -3.42 3.60 -20.86
N GLU A 51 -2.31 3.11 -21.46
CA GLU A 51 -1.28 3.99 -22.05
C GLU A 51 -1.85 4.88 -23.16
N SER A 52 -2.83 4.35 -23.90
CA SER A 52 -3.56 5.05 -24.96
C SER A 52 -4.37 6.27 -24.48
N GLU A 53 -4.63 6.39 -23.18
CA GLU A 53 -5.38 7.50 -22.57
C GLU A 53 -4.48 8.47 -21.80
N LEU A 54 -3.18 8.18 -21.67
CA LEU A 54 -2.26 9.03 -20.93
C LEU A 54 -1.92 10.31 -21.71
N PRO A 55 -1.79 11.45 -21.03
CA PRO A 55 -1.35 12.69 -21.67
C PRO A 55 0.11 12.56 -22.15
N ILE A 56 0.45 13.33 -23.18
CA ILE A 56 1.83 13.45 -23.67
C ILE A 56 2.37 14.81 -23.26
N LYS A 57 3.56 14.82 -22.66
CA LYS A 57 4.30 16.03 -22.28
C LYS A 57 5.73 15.88 -22.75
N ASP A 58 6.27 16.92 -23.41
CA ASP A 58 7.63 16.91 -23.99
C ASP A 58 7.94 15.68 -24.89
N GLY A 59 6.91 15.17 -25.58
CA GLY A 59 7.00 14.00 -26.45
C GLY A 59 7.04 12.65 -25.72
N LEU A 60 6.79 12.62 -24.42
CA LEU A 60 6.79 11.44 -23.55
C LEU A 60 5.40 11.23 -22.94
N LEU A 61 4.99 9.97 -22.72
CA LEU A 61 3.78 9.65 -21.96
C LEU A 61 3.96 10.09 -20.50
N ASP A 62 3.07 10.93 -19.99
CA ASP A 62 3.18 11.49 -18.65
C ASP A 62 2.41 10.62 -17.64
N TRP A 63 3.12 9.67 -17.03
CA TRP A 63 2.60 8.86 -15.92
C TRP A 63 2.52 9.63 -14.61
N ASP A 64 3.33 10.67 -14.43
CA ASP A 64 3.49 11.34 -13.14
C ASP A 64 2.58 12.58 -13.03
N CYS A 65 1.31 12.45 -13.45
CA CYS A 65 0.31 13.51 -13.40
C CYS A 65 -1.08 13.01 -12.93
N PRO A 66 -1.95 13.87 -12.37
CA PRO A 66 -3.30 13.46 -11.95
C PRO A 66 -4.16 12.92 -13.10
N GLU A 67 -3.95 13.40 -14.32
CA GLU A 67 -4.70 12.98 -15.51
C GLU A 67 -4.41 11.52 -15.89
N ALA A 68 -3.28 10.96 -15.47
CA ALA A 68 -2.94 9.56 -15.66
C ALA A 68 -3.75 8.61 -14.75
N ILE A 69 -4.39 9.14 -13.71
CA ILE A 69 -5.14 8.34 -12.72
C ILE A 69 -6.65 8.41 -13.01
N SER A 70 -7.33 7.27 -12.91
CA SER A 70 -8.79 7.23 -12.84
C SER A 70 -9.26 7.67 -11.45
N ILE A 71 -9.31 9.00 -11.24
CA ILE A 71 -9.78 9.60 -10.00
C ILE A 71 -11.20 9.13 -9.62
N PRO A 72 -12.17 9.01 -10.56
CA PRO A 72 -13.50 8.49 -10.22
C PRO A 72 -13.47 7.07 -9.64
N ASP A 73 -12.65 6.18 -10.17
CA ASP A 73 -12.54 4.80 -9.69
C ASP A 73 -11.83 4.75 -8.33
N LEU A 74 -10.80 5.57 -8.13
CA LEU A 74 -10.11 5.70 -6.85
C LEU A 74 -11.07 6.23 -5.77
N GLU A 75 -11.86 7.27 -6.06
CA GLU A 75 -12.88 7.77 -5.14
C GLU A 75 -13.95 6.72 -4.82
N ALA A 76 -14.42 5.97 -5.82
CA ALA A 76 -15.40 4.91 -5.63
C ALA A 76 -14.84 3.79 -4.74
N ALA A 77 -13.57 3.41 -4.93
CA ALA A 77 -12.88 2.42 -4.10
C ALA A 77 -12.75 2.88 -2.65
N LEU A 78 -12.33 4.13 -2.42
CA LEU A 78 -12.20 4.69 -1.07
C LEU A 78 -13.55 4.83 -0.36
N THR A 79 -14.59 5.23 -1.10
CA THR A 79 -15.97 5.30 -0.58
C THR A 79 -16.46 3.90 -0.19
N HIS A 80 -16.25 2.90 -1.04
CA HIS A 80 -16.58 1.51 -0.73
C HIS A 80 -15.84 1.02 0.54
N ILE A 81 -14.54 1.30 0.64
CA ILE A 81 -13.73 0.92 1.81
C ILE A 81 -14.24 1.61 3.08
N ARG A 82 -14.66 2.88 2.99
CA ARG A 82 -15.24 3.62 4.11
C ARG A 82 -16.53 2.96 4.60
N GLU A 83 -17.36 2.47 3.69
CA GLU A 83 -18.66 1.86 3.97
C GLU A 83 -18.57 0.40 4.44
N THR A 84 -17.68 -0.39 3.85
CA THR A 84 -17.61 -1.86 4.06
C THR A 84 -16.42 -2.32 4.89
N GLY A 85 -15.43 -1.45 5.07
CA GLY A 85 -14.14 -1.78 5.69
C GLY A 85 -13.34 -2.85 4.97
N SER A 86 -13.62 -3.08 3.69
CA SER A 86 -12.98 -4.11 2.88
C SER A 86 -12.59 -3.53 1.53
N SER A 87 -11.51 -4.08 0.93
CA SER A 87 -11.14 -3.74 -0.44
C SER A 87 -12.28 -4.06 -1.41
N PRO A 88 -12.54 -3.22 -2.42
CA PRO A 88 -13.45 -3.59 -3.49
C PRO A 88 -12.93 -4.86 -4.18
N VAL A 89 -13.77 -5.89 -4.31
CA VAL A 89 -13.45 -7.10 -5.08
C VAL A 89 -13.71 -6.80 -6.54
N SER A 90 -12.72 -6.90 -7.42
CA SER A 90 -12.99 -7.04 -8.84
C SER A 90 -13.54 -8.43 -9.08
N SER A 91 -14.84 -8.54 -9.32
CA SER A 91 -15.47 -9.80 -9.70
C SER A 91 -15.03 -10.17 -11.12
N ILE A 92 -13.85 -10.78 -11.25
CA ILE A 92 -13.46 -11.54 -12.44
C ILE A 92 -14.19 -12.89 -12.35
N VAL A 93 -15.25 -13.05 -13.13
CA VAL A 93 -15.89 -14.36 -13.32
C VAL A 93 -15.15 -15.09 -14.45
N PRO A 94 -14.73 -16.36 -14.30
CA PRO A 94 -14.23 -17.14 -15.42
C PRO A 94 -15.37 -17.32 -16.44
N ASN A 95 -15.11 -17.00 -17.71
CA ASN A 95 -16.03 -17.28 -18.81
C ASN A 95 -16.34 -18.79 -18.87
N THR A 96 -17.45 -19.22 -18.30
CA THR A 96 -18.12 -20.45 -18.71
C THR A 96 -19.17 -20.08 -19.74
N THR A 97 -18.86 -20.34 -21.00
CA THR A 97 -19.79 -20.27 -22.12
C THR A 97 -21.00 -21.15 -21.80
N THR A 98 -22.15 -20.56 -21.55
CA THR A 98 -23.44 -21.24 -21.66
C THR A 98 -24.46 -20.25 -22.22
N THR A 99 -24.96 -20.60 -23.39
CA THR A 99 -25.96 -19.89 -24.20
C THR A 99 -27.24 -19.55 -23.41
N PRO A 100 -27.85 -18.36 -23.58
CA PRO A 100 -29.05 -18.00 -22.85
C PRO A 100 -30.33 -18.43 -23.60
N SER A 101 -31.21 -19.14 -22.91
CA SER A 101 -32.64 -19.19 -23.21
C SER A 101 -33.35 -18.09 -22.44
N SER A 102 -34.21 -17.36 -23.14
CA SER A 102 -35.08 -16.29 -22.69
C SER A 102 -35.95 -16.66 -21.48
N ASP A 103 -36.11 -15.73 -20.53
CA ASP A 103 -37.42 -15.24 -20.08
C ASP A 103 -37.30 -14.07 -19.08
N THR A 104 -38.33 -13.23 -19.11
CA THR A 104 -38.48 -11.86 -18.59
C THR A 104 -38.87 -11.77 -17.10
N ASN A 105 -38.27 -10.84 -16.32
CA ASN A 105 -38.94 -9.78 -15.53
C ASN A 105 -37.99 -9.05 -14.52
N PRO A 106 -38.33 -7.82 -14.04
CA PRO A 106 -37.36 -6.81 -13.59
C PRO A 106 -37.31 -6.59 -12.06
N CYS A 107 -36.22 -5.91 -11.61
CA CYS A 107 -36.09 -5.04 -10.42
C CYS A 107 -34.95 -5.42 -9.45
N SER A 108 -33.86 -4.63 -9.47
CA SER A 108 -33.13 -4.07 -8.32
C SER A 108 -31.78 -3.51 -8.80
N SER A 109 -31.65 -2.18 -8.83
CA SER A 109 -30.45 -1.48 -9.31
C SER A 109 -29.32 -1.54 -8.29
N THR A 110 -28.39 -2.47 -8.49
CA THR A 110 -27.03 -2.43 -7.94
C THR A 110 -26.11 -1.74 -8.95
N SER A 111 -25.38 -0.72 -8.51
CA SER A 111 -24.38 -0.02 -9.31
C SER A 111 -23.23 -0.97 -9.65
N ARG A 112 -23.28 -1.57 -10.83
CA ARG A 112 -22.16 -2.31 -11.42
C ARG A 112 -21.04 -1.33 -11.76
N LEU A 113 -19.84 -1.59 -11.25
CA LEU A 113 -18.61 -1.06 -11.83
C LEU A 113 -18.51 -1.60 -13.27
N SER A 114 -18.44 -0.70 -14.23
CA SER A 114 -18.73 -0.97 -15.63
C SER A 114 -17.65 -1.82 -16.31
N HIS A 115 -18.05 -2.97 -16.85
CA HIS A 115 -17.48 -3.45 -18.11
C HIS A 115 -17.93 -2.50 -19.23
N ARG A 116 -16.99 -1.88 -19.95
CA ARG A 116 -17.29 -1.25 -21.24
C ARG A 116 -16.96 -2.21 -22.37
N SER A 117 -18.00 -2.41 -23.17
CA SER A 117 -18.18 -3.33 -24.29
C SER A 117 -17.20 -3.07 -25.43
N GLY A 118 -16.81 -4.14 -26.11
CA GLY A 118 -16.01 -4.08 -27.33
C GLY A 118 -16.74 -3.42 -28.50
N HIS A 119 -15.94 -2.81 -29.37
CA HIS A 119 -16.29 -2.56 -30.76
C HIS A 119 -15.41 -3.44 -31.64
N GLY A 120 -16.06 -4.16 -32.55
CA GLY A 120 -15.46 -5.21 -33.35
C GLY A 120 -14.59 -4.70 -34.48
N CYS A 121 -13.59 -5.51 -34.82
CA CYS A 121 -13.08 -5.64 -36.18
C CYS A 121 -13.13 -7.12 -36.55
N THR A 122 -13.78 -7.37 -37.68
CA THR A 122 -13.98 -8.68 -38.30
C THR A 122 -12.68 -9.28 -38.83
N SER A 123 -12.64 -10.61 -38.74
CA SER A 123 -11.68 -11.62 -39.19
C SER A 123 -10.89 -11.36 -40.48
N SER A 124 -9.57 -11.65 -40.46
CA SER A 124 -8.90 -12.63 -41.34
C SER A 124 -7.45 -12.88 -40.90
N PRO A 125 -6.94 -14.14 -40.92
CA PRO A 125 -5.58 -14.46 -40.49
C PRO A 125 -4.57 -14.29 -41.64
N LEU A 126 -3.48 -13.57 -41.40
CA LEU A 126 -2.33 -13.51 -42.31
C LEU A 126 -1.18 -14.40 -41.78
N PRO A 127 -0.33 -14.96 -42.67
CA PRO A 127 0.57 -16.06 -42.35
C PRO A 127 1.87 -15.61 -41.68
N LEU A 128 2.45 -16.50 -40.86
CA LEU A 128 3.75 -16.35 -40.21
C LEU A 128 4.90 -16.27 -41.24
N PRO A 129 5.94 -15.44 -41.00
CA PRO A 129 7.14 -15.43 -41.83
C PRO A 129 8.07 -16.62 -41.51
N PRO A 130 8.85 -17.13 -42.49
CA PRO A 130 9.81 -18.21 -42.28
C PRO A 130 11.09 -17.71 -41.58
N PRO A 131 11.83 -18.60 -40.88
CA PRO A 131 13.07 -18.24 -40.20
C PRO A 131 14.23 -17.98 -41.19
N PRO A 132 15.18 -17.10 -40.86
CA PRO A 132 16.31 -16.80 -41.75
C PRO A 132 17.33 -17.94 -41.80
N SER A 133 17.81 -18.20 -43.02
CA SER A 133 18.90 -19.11 -43.37
C SER A 133 20.26 -18.50 -43.06
N SER A 134 21.09 -19.23 -42.29
CA SER A 134 22.49 -18.88 -42.05
C SER A 134 23.37 -19.17 -43.28
N PRO A 135 24.29 -18.27 -43.69
CA PRO A 135 25.29 -18.57 -44.70
C PRO A 135 26.56 -19.23 -44.11
N ARG A 136 27.22 -20.03 -44.95
CA ARG A 136 28.47 -20.75 -44.68
C ARG A 136 29.72 -19.84 -44.73
N THR A 137 30.57 -19.96 -43.69
CA THR A 137 32.07 -20.07 -43.60
C THR A 137 33.00 -19.22 -44.51
N PRO A 138 34.19 -18.77 -44.04
CA PRO A 138 35.39 -19.65 -43.97
C PRO A 138 36.40 -19.45 -42.81
N LEU A 139 37.24 -20.50 -42.68
CA LEU A 139 38.52 -20.71 -41.96
C LEU A 139 39.38 -19.46 -41.59
N ALA A 140 40.00 -19.44 -40.40
CA ALA A 140 41.36 -19.98 -40.14
C ALA A 140 41.95 -19.54 -38.76
N SER A 141 42.70 -20.47 -38.13
CA SER A 141 43.83 -20.31 -37.17
C SER A 141 43.60 -19.55 -35.85
N SER A 142 44.17 -19.90 -34.69
CA SER A 142 45.02 -20.99 -34.20
C SER A 142 45.27 -20.69 -32.72
N SER A 143 45.25 -21.67 -31.82
CA SER A 143 46.25 -21.94 -30.76
C SER A 143 45.65 -22.65 -29.53
N SER A 144 46.26 -23.80 -29.25
CA SER A 144 46.26 -24.67 -28.06
C SER A 144 46.38 -23.92 -26.72
N SER A 145 45.92 -24.44 -25.57
CA SER A 145 46.49 -25.65 -24.94
C SER A 145 45.65 -26.21 -23.76
N PHE A 146 45.56 -27.55 -23.72
CA PHE A 146 45.69 -28.49 -22.57
C PHE A 146 44.81 -28.35 -21.30
N THR A 147 43.94 -29.34 -21.02
CA THR A 147 44.22 -30.50 -20.11
C THR A 147 43.01 -31.45 -20.02
N SER A 148 43.30 -32.68 -19.62
CA SER A 148 42.58 -33.95 -19.80
C SER A 148 41.57 -34.37 -18.71
N LEU A 149 40.52 -35.08 -19.16
CA LEU A 149 39.64 -36.15 -18.61
C LEU A 149 40.12 -36.99 -17.38
N PRO A 150 39.31 -37.92 -16.76
CA PRO A 150 37.93 -38.38 -17.04
C PRO A 150 36.97 -38.64 -15.82
N SER A 151 35.76 -39.03 -16.22
CA SER A 151 34.59 -39.65 -15.55
C SER A 151 34.69 -40.44 -14.22
N SER A 152 33.64 -40.28 -13.41
CA SER A 152 32.84 -41.32 -12.73
C SER A 152 31.46 -40.66 -12.47
N GLY A 153 30.30 -41.29 -12.35
CA GLY A 153 29.81 -42.66 -12.29
C GLY A 153 28.31 -42.51 -11.98
N LYS A 154 27.47 -43.38 -12.55
CA LYS A 154 26.00 -43.34 -12.49
C LYS A 154 25.47 -43.55 -11.06
N SER A 155 24.38 -42.89 -10.68
CA SER A 155 23.31 -43.53 -9.89
C SER A 155 21.97 -42.79 -10.01
N SER A 156 20.98 -43.52 -10.51
CA SER A 156 19.55 -43.29 -10.50
C SER A 156 18.96 -43.16 -9.09
N SER A 157 18.03 -42.22 -8.88
CA SER A 157 17.00 -42.30 -7.83
C SER A 157 15.77 -41.45 -8.17
N SER A 158 14.75 -42.15 -8.68
CA SER A 158 13.33 -42.09 -8.29
C SER A 158 12.78 -40.78 -7.70
N ARG A 159 11.94 -40.09 -8.48
CA ARG A 159 11.00 -39.09 -7.96
C ARG A 159 9.85 -39.81 -7.25
N SER A 160 9.78 -39.72 -5.92
CA SER A 160 8.58 -40.04 -5.15
C SER A 160 7.76 -38.77 -4.90
N SER A 161 6.55 -38.77 -5.44
CA SER A 161 5.49 -37.82 -5.13
C SER A 161 4.99 -38.07 -3.71
N LEU A 162 5.04 -37.04 -2.86
CA LEU A 162 4.25 -36.99 -1.62
C LEU A 162 3.59 -35.61 -1.54
N THR A 163 2.36 -35.58 -2.04
CA THR A 163 1.41 -34.48 -1.93
C THR A 163 0.99 -34.38 -0.47
N THR A 164 1.56 -33.42 0.27
CA THR A 164 1.04 -33.02 1.58
C THR A 164 0.01 -31.92 1.35
N THR A 165 -1.26 -32.28 1.50
CA THR A 165 -2.40 -31.35 1.49
C THR A 165 -2.29 -30.41 2.68
N MET A 166 -1.78 -29.20 2.45
CA MET A 166 -1.85 -28.09 3.40
C MET A 166 -3.31 -27.59 3.48
N PRO A 167 -3.82 -27.24 4.66
CA PRO A 167 -5.18 -26.73 4.80
C PRO A 167 -5.32 -25.40 4.02
N ALA A 168 -6.40 -25.29 3.27
CA ALA A 168 -6.70 -24.16 2.41
C ALA A 168 -6.63 -22.84 3.20
N ARG A 169 -5.58 -22.05 2.91
CA ARG A 169 -5.56 -20.62 3.26
C ARG A 169 -6.82 -20.00 2.67
N ARG A 170 -7.58 -19.29 3.50
CA ARG A 170 -8.68 -18.44 3.05
C ARG A 170 -8.06 -17.28 2.26
N ILE A 171 -7.79 -17.51 0.98
CA ILE A 171 -7.37 -16.47 0.04
C ILE A 171 -8.60 -15.56 -0.11
N GLN A 172 -8.56 -14.40 0.56
CA GLN A 172 -9.41 -13.29 0.15
C GLN A 172 -9.07 -13.01 -1.31
N ALA A 173 -10.09 -12.96 -2.17
CA ALA A 173 -9.92 -12.57 -3.56
C ALA A 173 -9.49 -11.10 -3.62
N SER A 174 -8.19 -10.86 -3.45
CA SER A 174 -7.58 -9.54 -3.58
C SER A 174 -7.26 -9.30 -5.05
N LEU A 175 -7.54 -8.10 -5.52
CA LEU A 175 -6.84 -7.52 -6.66
C LEU A 175 -5.33 -7.81 -6.49
N ILE A 176 -4.69 -8.40 -7.50
CA ILE A 176 -3.23 -8.51 -7.51
C ILE A 176 -2.73 -7.10 -7.84
N SER A 177 -2.33 -6.34 -6.82
CA SER A 177 -1.86 -4.97 -7.00
C SER A 177 -0.63 -4.94 -7.90
N LYS A 178 -0.53 -3.94 -8.79
CA LYS A 178 0.65 -3.74 -9.64
C LYS A 178 1.87 -3.36 -8.82
N GLU A 179 1.67 -2.53 -7.80
CA GLU A 179 2.77 -2.08 -6.93
C GLU A 179 3.32 -3.23 -6.06
N ASP A 180 2.50 -4.25 -5.79
CA ASP A 180 2.95 -5.49 -5.16
C ASP A 180 3.81 -6.39 -6.05
N GLN A 181 3.81 -6.15 -7.36
CA GLN A 181 4.69 -6.85 -8.31
C GLN A 181 6.04 -6.13 -8.47
N ASN A 182 6.14 -4.87 -8.07
CA ASN A 182 7.38 -4.09 -8.13
C ASN A 182 8.34 -4.49 -6.98
N SER A 183 9.63 -4.63 -7.31
CA SER A 183 10.67 -4.83 -6.30
C SER A 183 10.87 -3.55 -5.48
N VAL A 184 10.78 -3.67 -4.17
CA VAL A 184 11.11 -2.57 -3.23
C VAL A 184 12.56 -2.62 -2.75
N GLY A 185 13.36 -3.57 -3.26
CA GLY A 185 14.74 -3.78 -2.82
C GLY A 185 14.86 -4.33 -1.39
N PRO A 186 16.09 -4.38 -0.83
CA PRO A 186 16.30 -4.80 0.55
C PRO A 186 15.65 -3.82 1.53
N SER A 187 15.16 -4.34 2.65
CA SER A 187 14.60 -3.53 3.73
C SER A 187 15.64 -2.50 4.22
N PRO A 188 15.31 -1.20 4.21
CA PRO A 188 16.22 -0.16 4.69
C PRO A 188 16.30 -0.11 6.23
N ILE A 189 15.46 -0.86 6.94
CA ILE A 189 15.45 -0.91 8.41
C ILE A 189 16.12 -2.17 8.94
N SER A 190 16.83 -2.03 10.06
CA SER A 190 17.38 -3.16 10.80
C SER A 190 16.26 -3.96 11.50
N PRO A 191 16.43 -5.28 11.68
CA PRO A 191 15.46 -6.11 12.40
C PRO A 191 15.18 -5.61 13.83
N SER A 192 16.18 -5.03 14.49
CA SER A 192 16.04 -4.49 15.85
C SER A 192 15.12 -3.27 15.91
N ARG A 193 15.21 -2.34 14.96
CA ARG A 193 14.32 -1.16 14.90
C ARG A 193 12.89 -1.54 14.52
N LEU A 194 12.73 -2.51 13.61
CA LEU A 194 11.41 -3.08 13.32
C LEU A 194 10.80 -3.70 14.59
N ALA A 195 11.57 -4.55 15.29
CA ALA A 195 11.12 -5.17 16.54
C ALA A 195 10.76 -4.12 17.61
N HIS A 196 11.52 -3.03 17.69
CA HIS A 196 11.22 -1.90 18.58
C HIS A 196 9.87 -1.25 18.26
N CYS A 197 9.62 -0.91 16.98
CA CYS A 197 8.35 -0.33 16.54
C CYS A 197 7.17 -1.28 16.79
N THR A 198 7.33 -2.57 16.48
CA THR A 198 6.32 -3.59 16.74
C THR A 198 6.04 -3.73 18.25
N ALA A 199 7.08 -3.77 19.09
CA ALA A 199 6.92 -3.86 20.54
C ALA A 199 6.18 -2.64 21.10
N LYS A 200 6.47 -1.44 20.59
CA LYS A 200 5.78 -0.20 20.95
C LYS A 200 4.28 -0.26 20.66
N VAL A 201 3.89 -0.69 19.46
CA VAL A 201 2.47 -0.86 19.10
C VAL A 201 1.81 -1.97 19.92
N ARG A 202 2.51 -3.08 20.21
CA ARG A 202 1.98 -4.11 21.12
C ARG A 202 1.72 -3.60 22.52
N ALA A 203 2.64 -2.81 23.09
CA ALA A 203 2.45 -2.20 24.39
C ALA A 203 1.24 -1.27 24.38
N TRP A 204 1.07 -0.48 23.33
CA TRP A 204 -0.10 0.39 23.15
C TRP A 204 -1.44 -0.36 22.98
N LEU A 205 -1.40 -1.58 22.47
CA LEU A 205 -2.56 -2.48 22.35
C LEU A 205 -2.86 -3.30 23.63
N ALA A 206 -2.01 -3.23 24.65
CA ALA A 206 -2.18 -4.00 25.88
C ALA A 206 -3.45 -3.59 26.66
N PRO A 207 -4.05 -4.49 27.46
CA PRO A 207 -5.26 -4.17 28.22
C PRO A 207 -5.12 -2.91 29.07
N GLY A 208 -6.07 -1.99 28.96
CA GLY A 208 -6.06 -0.71 29.68
C GLY A 208 -5.27 0.40 28.99
N GLN A 209 -4.61 0.12 27.86
CA GLN A 209 -3.95 1.12 27.03
C GLN A 209 -4.88 1.64 25.93
N PRO A 210 -4.64 2.84 25.36
CA PRO A 210 -5.56 3.47 24.41
C PRO A 210 -5.86 2.59 23.18
N GLY A 211 -4.84 1.92 22.61
CA GLY A 211 -5.02 1.05 21.45
C GLY A 211 -5.98 -0.12 21.71
N SER A 212 -6.05 -0.63 22.95
CA SER A 212 -6.98 -1.70 23.34
C SER A 212 -8.45 -1.28 23.29
N LEU A 213 -8.73 0.03 23.35
CA LEU A 213 -10.07 0.61 23.20
C LEU A 213 -10.45 0.84 21.73
N ILE A 214 -9.46 0.94 20.84
CA ILE A 214 -9.63 1.25 19.42
C ILE A 214 -9.80 -0.02 18.58
N PHE A 215 -9.01 -1.05 18.87
CA PHE A 215 -9.01 -2.30 18.11
C PHE A 215 -9.64 -3.44 18.91
N SER A 216 -10.51 -4.21 18.26
CA SER A 216 -11.17 -5.37 18.85
C SER A 216 -10.27 -6.62 18.85
N SER A 217 -9.40 -6.76 17.86
CA SER A 217 -8.48 -7.90 17.69
C SER A 217 -7.27 -7.83 18.64
N PRO A 218 -6.74 -9.00 19.06
CA PRO A 218 -5.47 -9.05 19.80
C PRO A 218 -4.31 -8.54 18.93
N PRO A 219 -3.18 -8.11 19.53
CA PRO A 219 -2.03 -7.61 18.80
C PRO A 219 -1.49 -8.64 17.79
N PRO A 220 -0.93 -8.19 16.64
CA PRO A 220 -0.41 -9.09 15.63
C PRO A 220 0.75 -9.94 16.18
N PRO A 221 0.83 -11.24 15.81
CA PRO A 221 1.87 -12.14 16.30
C PRO A 221 3.26 -11.68 15.85
N PRO A 222 4.33 -11.97 16.62
CA PRO A 222 5.70 -11.73 16.16
C PRO A 222 6.01 -12.64 14.97
N ARG A 223 6.57 -12.08 13.90
CA ARG A 223 7.20 -12.89 12.85
C ARG A 223 8.49 -13.47 13.43
N SER A 224 8.45 -14.69 13.95
CA SER A 224 9.66 -15.44 14.32
C SER A 224 10.32 -16.00 13.06
N SER A 225 11.60 -15.70 12.87
CA SER A 225 12.50 -16.62 12.20
C SER A 225 12.96 -17.65 13.24
N ALA A 226 12.72 -18.93 12.93
CA ALA A 226 13.20 -20.15 13.59
C ALA A 226 12.48 -20.64 14.87
N GLY A 227 12.08 -21.92 14.80
CA GLY A 227 12.16 -22.88 15.90
C GLY A 227 10.90 -23.11 16.74
N GLU A 228 9.97 -23.95 16.26
CA GLU A 228 8.96 -24.58 17.10
C GLU A 228 9.60 -25.68 17.97
N SER A 229 9.43 -25.60 19.28
CA SER A 229 9.50 -26.75 20.18
C SER A 229 8.13 -26.93 20.83
N ASN A 230 7.47 -28.03 20.46
CA ASN A 230 6.23 -28.52 21.04
C ASN A 230 6.44 -28.96 22.48
N GLU A 231 5.57 -28.52 23.40
CA GLU A 231 5.21 -29.31 24.58
C GLU A 231 3.68 -29.27 24.76
N ASN A 232 3.09 -30.47 24.62
CA ASN A 232 1.75 -30.80 25.06
C ASN A 232 1.77 -30.97 26.57
N ASP A 233 0.80 -30.41 27.29
CA ASP A 233 0.20 -31.14 28.40
C ASP A 233 -1.28 -30.77 28.57
N SER A 234 -2.09 -31.79 28.82
CA SER A 234 -3.54 -31.73 28.97
C SER A 234 -3.92 -32.20 30.37
N GLN A 235 -4.75 -31.43 31.08
CA GLN A 235 -5.86 -31.85 31.99
C GLN A 235 -6.16 -30.77 33.07
N PRO A 236 -7.26 -30.84 33.85
CA PRO A 236 -8.60 -30.41 33.49
C PRO A 236 -9.15 -29.32 34.45
N THR A 237 -10.29 -28.72 34.08
CA THR A 237 -11.11 -27.76 34.85
C THR A 237 -11.50 -28.21 36.27
N PRO A 238 -11.85 -27.23 37.14
CA PRO A 238 -13.17 -27.31 37.79
C PRO A 238 -14.02 -26.04 37.63
N GLN A 239 -15.32 -26.28 37.56
CA GLN A 239 -16.41 -25.31 37.48
C GLN A 239 -16.69 -24.65 38.85
N ASN A 240 -16.97 -23.34 38.87
CA ASN A 240 -18.24 -22.72 39.32
C ASN A 240 -18.09 -21.28 39.82
N GLN A 241 -19.16 -20.49 39.59
CA GLN A 241 -19.59 -19.25 40.25
C GLN A 241 -18.98 -17.92 39.77
N ASP A 242 -19.68 -17.23 38.85
CA ASP A 242 -20.31 -15.91 39.10
C ASP A 242 -21.00 -15.37 37.82
N ASP A 243 -22.24 -15.78 37.60
CA ASP A 243 -23.04 -15.42 36.40
C ASP A 243 -23.41 -13.91 36.33
N ASN A 244 -23.11 -13.12 37.36
CA ASN A 244 -23.43 -11.69 37.42
C ASN A 244 -22.28 -10.76 36.97
N GLU A 245 -21.03 -11.22 37.00
CA GLU A 245 -19.90 -10.46 36.42
C GLU A 245 -19.81 -10.65 34.91
N GLU A 246 -20.14 -11.84 34.43
CA GLU A 246 -20.06 -12.17 33.02
C GLU A 246 -21.07 -11.37 32.18
N GLU A 247 -22.27 -11.12 32.70
CA GLU A 247 -23.28 -10.27 32.05
C GLU A 247 -22.91 -8.78 32.07
N LYS A 248 -22.26 -8.30 33.14
CA LYS A 248 -21.72 -6.93 33.22
C LYS A 248 -20.51 -6.74 32.29
N LYS A 249 -19.63 -7.74 32.19
CA LYS A 249 -18.51 -7.78 31.22
C LYS A 249 -19.05 -7.87 29.77
N LYS A 250 -20.09 -8.67 29.50
CA LYS A 250 -20.78 -8.76 28.20
C LYS A 250 -21.48 -7.45 27.80
N LYS A 251 -22.09 -6.70 28.74
CA LYS A 251 -22.67 -5.37 28.49
C LYS A 251 -21.60 -4.27 28.31
N LYS A 252 -20.46 -4.34 29.00
CA LYS A 252 -19.32 -3.41 28.81
C LYS A 252 -18.52 -3.67 27.51
N ASN A 253 -18.40 -4.93 27.08
CA ASN A 253 -17.74 -5.32 25.83
C ASN A 253 -18.56 -5.03 24.56
N ARG A 254 -19.86 -4.72 24.70
CA ARG A 254 -20.77 -4.51 23.56
C ARG A 254 -20.52 -3.22 22.76
N ASN A 255 -19.66 -2.33 23.23
CA ASN A 255 -19.38 -1.04 22.56
C ASN A 255 -17.99 -0.96 21.92
N LYS A 256 -17.30 -2.11 21.76
CA LYS A 256 -15.96 -2.15 21.18
C LYS A 256 -16.05 -2.02 19.66
N LYS A 257 -16.03 -0.79 19.16
CA LYS A 257 -16.04 -0.49 17.73
C LYS A 257 -14.84 -1.16 17.08
N ASN A 258 -15.11 -2.08 16.15
CA ASN A 258 -14.05 -2.75 15.40
C ASN A 258 -13.44 -1.76 14.40
N THR A 259 -12.25 -1.22 14.70
CA THR A 259 -11.55 -0.30 13.81
C THR A 259 -10.70 -1.06 12.79
N ARG A 260 -10.77 -0.64 11.52
CA ARG A 260 -9.90 -1.11 10.44
C ARG A 260 -9.09 0.04 9.88
N LEU A 261 -7.89 -0.27 9.39
CA LEU A 261 -7.04 0.72 8.73
C LEU A 261 -6.89 0.38 7.25
N CYS A 262 -7.07 1.37 6.40
CA CYS A 262 -6.68 1.29 4.99
C CYS A 262 -5.62 2.36 4.72
N ILE A 263 -4.45 1.90 4.26
CA ILE A 263 -3.38 2.79 3.82
C ILE A 263 -3.52 3.00 2.32
N LEU A 264 -3.71 4.26 1.90
CA LEU A 264 -3.60 4.67 0.50
C LEU A 264 -2.15 5.09 0.22
N ASP A 265 -1.46 4.29 -0.59
CA ASP A 265 -0.08 4.54 -1.03
C ASP A 265 -0.08 5.19 -2.43
N GLY A 266 0.41 6.42 -2.54
CA GLY A 266 0.34 7.20 -3.78
C GLY A 266 1.17 8.48 -3.77
N PHE A 267 1.53 9.05 -4.92
CA PHE A 267 2.60 10.05 -5.03
C PHE A 267 2.12 11.51 -5.17
N LEU A 268 0.87 11.75 -5.56
CA LEU A 268 0.27 13.11 -5.68
C LEU A 268 -1.00 13.28 -4.82
N LEU A 269 -1.20 12.43 -3.81
CA LEU A 269 -2.46 12.31 -3.07
C LEU A 269 -2.91 13.59 -2.36
N PHE A 270 -1.97 14.48 -2.00
CA PHE A 270 -2.28 15.70 -1.23
C PHE A 270 -2.37 16.89 -2.18
N SER A 271 -3.62 17.26 -2.49
CA SER A 271 -3.93 18.18 -3.55
C SER A 271 -4.97 19.20 -3.04
N PRO A 272 -4.67 20.51 -3.01
CA PRO A 272 -5.58 21.52 -2.49
C PRO A 272 -6.68 21.79 -3.52
N GLN A 273 -7.82 22.29 -3.08
CA GLN A 273 -8.85 22.73 -4.03
C GLN A 273 -8.31 23.86 -4.92
N PRO A 274 -8.68 23.91 -6.22
CA PRO A 274 -9.59 23.02 -6.94
C PRO A 274 -8.90 21.89 -7.74
N GLN A 275 -7.70 21.46 -7.34
CA GLN A 275 -6.94 20.46 -8.11
C GLN A 275 -7.64 19.08 -8.16
N PRO A 276 -7.34 18.24 -9.17
CA PRO A 276 -8.11 17.02 -9.45
C PRO A 276 -8.24 16.05 -8.26
N LEU A 277 -7.17 15.86 -7.48
CA LEU A 277 -7.15 14.90 -6.37
C LEU A 277 -7.72 15.45 -5.05
N CYS A 278 -8.23 16.69 -5.01
CA CYS A 278 -8.70 17.31 -3.76
C CYS A 278 -9.81 16.52 -3.04
N ARG A 279 -10.66 15.82 -3.80
CA ARG A 279 -11.71 14.95 -3.26
C ARG A 279 -11.14 13.70 -2.62
N VAL A 280 -10.14 13.07 -3.24
CA VAL A 280 -9.37 11.97 -2.65
C VAL A 280 -8.72 12.44 -1.34
N THR A 281 -8.04 13.60 -1.35
CA THR A 281 -7.43 14.18 -0.13
C THR A 281 -8.45 14.39 0.99
N SER A 282 -9.70 14.76 0.66
CA SER A 282 -10.76 15.04 1.63
C SER A 282 -11.35 13.78 2.27
N LEU A 283 -11.17 12.60 1.68
CA LEU A 283 -11.61 11.33 2.24
C LEU A 283 -10.65 10.79 3.33
N LEU A 284 -9.40 11.25 3.34
CA LEU A 284 -8.35 10.77 4.23
C LEU A 284 -8.48 11.34 5.65
N ASP A 285 -8.33 10.49 6.66
CA ASP A 285 -8.35 10.92 8.07
C ASP A 285 -6.95 11.27 8.59
N ILE A 286 -5.92 10.56 8.12
CA ILE A 286 -4.53 10.75 8.49
C ILE A 286 -3.72 10.95 7.22
N LYS A 287 -2.89 12.01 7.16
CA LYS A 287 -2.11 12.38 5.97
C LYS A 287 -0.62 12.43 6.34
N LEU A 288 0.14 11.42 5.92
CA LEU A 288 1.59 11.34 6.11
C LEU A 288 2.32 11.75 4.83
N PHE A 289 3.20 12.75 4.91
CA PHE A 289 3.99 13.23 3.79
C PHE A 289 5.47 12.91 3.97
N LEU A 290 6.07 12.29 2.96
CA LEU A 290 7.48 11.91 2.90
C LEU A 290 8.22 12.89 2.00
N GLN A 291 8.98 13.80 2.62
CA GLN A 291 9.93 14.66 1.91
C GLN A 291 11.27 13.93 1.75
N VAL A 292 11.77 13.92 0.52
CA VAL A 292 13.06 13.34 0.12
C VAL A 292 13.68 14.29 -0.91
N SER A 293 15.00 14.43 -0.89
CA SER A 293 15.71 15.27 -1.86
C SER A 293 15.54 14.73 -3.27
N LYS A 294 15.54 15.66 -4.23
CA LYS A 294 15.55 15.34 -5.66
C LYS A 294 16.62 14.31 -6.00
N GLN A 295 17.84 14.53 -5.51
CA GLN A 295 18.99 13.69 -5.78
C GLN A 295 18.75 12.25 -5.31
N LYS A 296 18.22 12.07 -4.08
CA LYS A 296 17.94 10.75 -3.53
C LYS A 296 16.77 10.05 -4.23
N ALA A 297 15.72 10.81 -4.57
CA ALA A 297 14.58 10.28 -5.34
C ALA A 297 15.01 9.83 -6.75
N LEU A 298 15.82 10.64 -7.44
CA LEU A 298 16.46 10.34 -8.73
C LEU A 298 17.29 9.08 -8.65
N GLN A 299 18.27 9.04 -7.75
CA GLN A 299 19.19 7.90 -7.60
C GLN A 299 18.41 6.59 -7.39
N ARG A 300 17.35 6.62 -6.57
CA ARG A 300 16.51 5.46 -6.32
C ARG A 300 15.64 5.07 -7.51
N ARG A 301 15.17 6.06 -8.29
CA ARG A 301 14.34 5.83 -9.49
C ARG A 301 15.19 5.25 -10.62
N GLU A 302 16.38 5.79 -10.86
CA GLU A 302 17.33 5.29 -11.86
C GLU A 302 17.84 3.88 -11.55
N ALA A 303 17.94 3.53 -10.26
CA ALA A 303 18.32 2.18 -9.83
C ALA A 303 17.21 1.13 -9.98
N ARG A 304 15.98 1.53 -10.38
CA ARG A 304 14.90 0.58 -10.66
C ARG A 304 15.05 0.03 -12.07
N ASP A 305 14.79 -1.28 -12.21
CA ASP A 305 14.77 -1.91 -13.53
C ASP A 305 13.60 -1.40 -14.40
N GLY A 306 12.50 -1.02 -13.75
CA GLY A 306 11.27 -0.48 -14.35
C GLY A 306 10.05 -0.69 -13.44
N TYR A 307 8.86 -0.56 -14.02
CA TYR A 307 7.56 -0.58 -13.35
C TYR A 307 6.60 -1.51 -14.09
N VAL A 308 5.78 -2.27 -13.34
CA VAL A 308 4.69 -3.05 -13.92
C VAL A 308 3.49 -2.14 -14.23
N THR A 309 2.99 -2.19 -15.47
CA THR A 309 1.83 -1.41 -15.94
C THR A 309 0.65 -2.32 -16.30
N LEU A 310 -0.48 -1.74 -16.72
CA LEU A 310 -1.60 -2.51 -17.27
C LEU A 310 -1.22 -3.30 -18.53
N GLU A 311 -0.31 -2.75 -19.34
CA GLU A 311 0.01 -3.25 -20.68
C GLU A 311 1.36 -3.97 -20.75
N GLY A 312 2.11 -3.99 -19.64
CA GLY A 312 3.34 -4.76 -19.51
C GLY A 312 4.34 -4.15 -18.54
N PHE A 313 5.51 -3.77 -19.04
CA PHE A 313 6.63 -3.28 -18.26
C PHE A 313 7.13 -1.95 -18.82
N TRP A 314 7.12 -0.92 -17.99
CA TRP A 314 7.61 0.42 -18.31
C TRP A 314 9.01 0.64 -17.76
N LYS A 315 9.89 1.22 -18.58
CA LYS A 315 11.18 1.73 -18.14
C LYS A 315 11.29 3.19 -18.55
N ASP A 316 11.65 4.04 -17.60
CA ASP A 316 11.79 5.47 -17.85
C ASP A 316 12.74 5.72 -19.04
N PRO A 317 12.30 6.44 -20.09
CA PRO A 317 13.17 6.82 -21.19
C PRO A 317 14.20 7.88 -20.76
N PRO A 318 15.29 8.08 -21.51
CA PRO A 318 16.28 9.09 -21.19
C PRO A 318 15.67 10.50 -21.02
N GLY A 319 15.97 11.14 -19.89
CA GLY A 319 15.48 12.49 -19.56
C GLY A 319 14.05 12.53 -19.00
N TYR A 320 13.43 11.38 -18.73
CA TYR A 320 12.05 11.32 -18.23
C TYR A 320 11.88 12.02 -16.87
N VAL A 321 12.86 11.86 -15.97
CA VAL A 321 12.74 12.46 -14.63
C VAL A 321 12.79 13.99 -14.69
N GLU A 322 13.67 14.54 -15.52
CA GLU A 322 13.87 15.98 -15.69
C GLU A 322 12.70 16.65 -16.40
N LYS A 323 12.08 15.95 -17.36
CA LYS A 323 10.98 16.50 -18.17
C LYS A 323 9.61 16.29 -17.53
N ILE A 324 9.42 15.16 -16.86
CA ILE A 324 8.10 14.69 -16.40
C ILE A 324 8.03 14.69 -14.88
N VAL A 325 8.76 13.77 -14.25
CA VAL A 325 8.59 13.40 -12.83
C VAL A 325 8.81 14.58 -11.90
N TRP A 326 9.99 15.22 -11.95
CA TRP A 326 10.33 16.27 -11.00
C TRP A 326 9.53 17.55 -11.23
N PRO A 327 9.35 18.03 -12.48
CA PRO A 327 8.49 19.19 -12.74
C PRO A 327 7.05 18.97 -12.25
N ASN A 328 6.46 17.79 -12.48
CA ASN A 328 5.10 17.52 -12.03
C ASN A 328 5.01 17.41 -10.50
N TYR A 329 5.96 16.74 -9.85
CA TYR A 329 6.04 16.70 -8.40
C TYR A 329 6.12 18.12 -7.80
N ALA A 330 7.01 18.96 -8.34
CA ALA A 330 7.18 20.32 -7.86
C ALA A 330 5.93 21.17 -8.09
N ALA A 331 5.30 21.08 -9.27
CA ALA A 331 4.06 21.79 -9.57
C ALA A 331 2.92 21.39 -8.64
N ALA A 332 2.77 20.09 -8.37
CA ALA A 332 1.73 19.55 -7.50
C ALA A 332 1.92 19.92 -6.02
N HIS A 333 3.17 20.08 -5.56
CA HIS A 333 3.45 20.23 -4.13
C HIS A 333 3.97 21.60 -3.70
N ARG A 334 4.32 22.52 -4.61
CA ARG A 334 4.88 23.84 -4.26
C ARG A 334 4.09 24.60 -3.19
N TRP A 335 2.77 24.44 -3.16
CA TRP A 335 1.90 25.08 -2.16
C TRP A 335 2.17 24.64 -0.72
N MET A 336 2.83 23.49 -0.51
CA MET A 336 3.26 22.97 0.80
C MET A 336 4.60 23.53 1.27
N PHE A 337 5.32 24.26 0.43
CA PHE A 337 6.68 24.74 0.70
C PHE A 337 6.70 26.24 0.90
N VAL A 338 7.60 26.70 1.78
CA VAL A 338 7.86 28.12 2.00
C VAL A 338 8.23 28.78 0.68
N GLU A 339 7.51 29.85 0.32
CA GLU A 339 7.68 30.61 -0.94
C GLU A 339 7.52 29.77 -2.22
N GLY A 340 6.97 28.55 -2.12
CA GLY A 340 6.83 27.66 -3.28
C GLY A 340 8.11 26.95 -3.71
N VAL A 341 9.19 27.02 -2.91
CA VAL A 341 10.48 26.42 -3.25
C VAL A 341 10.49 24.94 -2.87
N VAL A 342 10.38 24.05 -3.84
CA VAL A 342 10.32 22.58 -3.58
C VAL A 342 11.71 21.97 -3.45
N GLU A 343 12.62 22.26 -4.38
CA GLU A 343 13.96 21.68 -4.39
C GLU A 343 14.84 22.33 -3.32
N GLY A 344 15.23 21.56 -2.31
CA GLY A 344 16.02 22.05 -1.16
C GLY A 344 15.25 23.02 -0.24
N GLY A 345 13.96 23.23 -0.47
CA GLY A 345 13.14 24.12 0.33
C GLY A 345 12.55 23.46 1.58
N ARG A 346 12.04 24.30 2.48
CA ARG A 346 11.40 23.86 3.71
C ARG A 346 9.89 23.76 3.52
N LEU A 347 9.29 22.78 4.17
CA LEU A 347 7.83 22.70 4.27
C LEU A 347 7.29 23.86 5.11
N ASP A 348 6.16 24.40 4.70
CA ASP A 348 5.44 25.45 5.43
C ASP A 348 4.58 24.80 6.53
N GLU A 349 5.03 24.91 7.78
CA GLU A 349 4.32 24.35 8.94
C GLU A 349 2.89 24.88 9.10
N GLY A 350 2.64 26.14 8.73
CA GLY A 350 1.31 26.75 8.81
C GLY A 350 0.36 26.10 7.82
N VAL A 351 0.83 25.85 6.60
CA VAL A 351 0.09 25.11 5.56
C VAL A 351 -0.15 23.67 6.01
N LEU A 352 0.88 22.97 6.46
CA LEU A 352 0.78 21.58 6.90
C LEU A 352 -0.22 21.43 8.06
N ARG A 353 -0.18 22.33 9.04
CA ARG A 353 -1.11 22.35 10.17
C ARG A 353 -2.54 22.57 9.72
N ARG A 354 -2.77 23.57 8.85
CA ARG A 354 -4.11 23.89 8.32
C ARG A 354 -4.72 22.73 7.53
N GLU A 355 -3.93 22.04 6.71
CA GLU A 355 -4.42 20.93 5.89
C GLU A 355 -4.42 19.57 6.62
N GLY A 356 -3.91 19.53 7.86
CA GLY A 356 -3.81 18.30 8.65
C GLY A 356 -2.76 17.32 8.13
N ILE A 357 -1.71 17.81 7.46
CA ILE A 357 -0.62 17.00 6.91
C ILE A 357 0.51 16.88 7.93
N ARG A 358 1.00 15.66 8.13
CA ARG A 358 2.13 15.34 9.02
C ARG A 358 3.35 15.02 8.19
N ALA A 359 4.45 15.72 8.42
CA ALA A 359 5.73 15.46 7.76
C ALA A 359 6.87 15.52 8.78
N MET A 360 7.80 14.58 8.73
CA MET A 360 8.94 14.55 9.67
C MET A 360 9.84 15.77 9.54
N ALA A 361 10.08 16.23 8.30
CA ALA A 361 10.98 17.34 7.99
C ALA A 361 10.51 18.69 8.57
N ALA A 362 9.20 18.85 8.83
CA ALA A 362 8.64 20.05 9.45
C ALA A 362 9.19 20.29 10.87
N ASN A 363 9.56 19.22 11.59
CA ASN A 363 9.99 19.35 12.99
C ASN A 363 11.51 19.39 13.20
N GLN A 364 12.30 19.04 12.18
CA GLN A 364 13.77 18.87 12.34
C GLN A 364 14.61 19.56 11.26
N GLY A 365 13.98 20.14 10.22
CA GLY A 365 14.71 20.80 9.12
C GLY A 365 15.64 19.89 8.32
N LYS A 366 15.54 18.56 8.52
CA LYS A 366 16.41 17.56 7.93
C LYS A 366 15.67 16.87 6.79
N GLU A 367 15.95 17.31 5.57
CA GLU A 367 15.66 16.51 4.38
C GLU A 367 16.40 15.17 4.46
N ASP A 368 15.89 14.13 3.81
CA ASP A 368 16.53 12.82 3.74
C ASP A 368 16.77 12.12 5.09
N ALA A 369 15.84 12.29 6.03
CA ALA A 369 15.81 11.55 7.28
C ALA A 369 16.09 10.05 7.09
N GLU A 370 16.76 9.46 8.09
CA GLU A 370 17.06 8.04 8.07
C GLU A 370 15.74 7.25 8.14
N PHE A 371 15.63 6.16 7.38
CA PHE A 371 14.35 5.51 7.16
C PHE A 371 13.79 4.85 8.43
N GLY A 372 14.64 4.34 9.32
CA GLY A 372 14.23 3.88 10.64
C GLY A 372 13.65 5.00 11.52
N GLU A 373 14.22 6.21 11.50
CA GLU A 373 13.64 7.37 12.20
C GLU A 373 12.27 7.75 11.60
N MET A 374 12.14 7.67 10.28
CA MET A 374 10.86 7.90 9.58
C MET A 374 9.79 6.86 9.99
N LEU A 375 10.16 5.59 10.13
CA LEU A 375 9.24 4.56 10.60
C LEU A 375 8.78 4.81 12.04
N GLU A 376 9.72 5.10 12.95
CA GLU A 376 9.42 5.40 14.36
C GLU A 376 8.50 6.62 14.49
N TRP A 377 8.75 7.67 13.70
CA TRP A 377 7.90 8.84 13.59
C TRP A 377 6.50 8.49 13.09
N ALA A 378 6.39 7.75 11.98
CA ALA A 378 5.10 7.41 11.39
C ALA A 378 4.26 6.54 12.34
N VAL A 379 4.87 5.56 13.02
CA VAL A 379 4.21 4.74 14.03
C VAL A 379 3.64 5.61 15.15
N GLN A 380 4.42 6.57 15.66
CA GLN A 380 3.95 7.48 16.70
C GLN A 380 2.79 8.35 16.21
N VAL A 381 2.90 8.95 15.03
CA VAL A 381 1.85 9.79 14.45
C VAL A 381 0.55 9.01 14.26
N VAL A 382 0.61 7.78 13.75
CA VAL A 382 -0.57 6.94 13.56
C VAL A 382 -1.22 6.61 14.91
N MET A 383 -0.45 6.25 15.94
CA MET A 383 -0.99 6.02 17.28
C MET A 383 -1.71 7.25 17.84
N ASP A 384 -1.05 8.42 17.80
CA ASP A 384 -1.60 9.67 18.34
C ASP A 384 -2.88 10.11 17.60
N GLU A 385 -2.88 10.01 16.26
CA GLU A 385 -4.06 10.37 15.46
C GLU A 385 -5.21 9.38 15.66
N LEU A 386 -4.93 8.08 15.83
CA LEU A 386 -5.97 7.10 16.15
C LEU A 386 -6.59 7.39 17.52
N GLU A 387 -5.79 7.74 18.53
CA GLU A 387 -6.32 8.19 19.83
C GLU A 387 -7.19 9.44 19.68
N ARG A 388 -6.72 10.45 18.93
CA ARG A 388 -7.49 11.68 18.68
C ARG A 388 -8.82 11.40 17.99
N ILE A 389 -8.81 10.59 16.93
CA ILE A 389 -9.97 10.32 16.06
C ILE A 389 -10.98 9.37 16.74
N CYS A 390 -10.51 8.38 17.50
CA CYS A 390 -11.35 7.33 18.07
C CYS A 390 -11.75 7.58 19.51
N LEU A 391 -10.92 8.28 20.30
CA LEU A 391 -11.14 8.50 21.73
C LEU A 391 -11.42 9.97 22.07
N GLY A 392 -11.28 10.90 21.11
CA GLY A 392 -11.60 12.32 21.29
C GLY A 392 -10.56 13.10 22.10
N GLY A 393 -9.31 12.60 22.17
CA GLY A 393 -8.24 13.30 22.89
C GLY A 393 -7.79 14.57 22.17
N GLU A 394 -8.19 15.74 22.69
CA GLU A 394 -7.52 17.00 22.40
C GLU A 394 -6.18 17.02 23.16
N LYS A 395 -5.08 16.60 22.54
CA LYS A 395 -3.77 17.04 23.02
C LYS A 395 -3.53 18.44 22.49
N GLY A 396 -3.63 19.43 23.39
CA GLY A 396 -3.29 20.82 23.13
C GLY A 396 -1.92 20.94 22.48
N VAL A 397 -1.86 21.76 21.44
CA VAL A 397 -0.61 22.18 20.79
C VAL A 397 0.07 23.18 21.74
N ASP A 398 0.73 22.69 22.78
CA ASP A 398 1.58 23.51 23.64
C ASP A 398 3.04 23.40 23.21
N GLY A 399 3.47 24.42 22.47
CA GLY A 399 4.83 24.64 22.03
C GLY A 399 5.12 26.12 21.75
N ALA A 400 4.46 27.03 22.48
CA ALA A 400 4.80 28.45 22.48
C ALA A 400 5.08 28.87 23.93
N ARG A 401 6.31 28.65 24.39
CA ARG A 401 6.85 29.44 25.50
C ARG A 401 7.01 30.87 24.98
N GLY A 402 6.00 31.70 25.25
CA GLY A 402 6.18 33.14 25.21
C GLY A 402 7.15 33.53 26.30
N ASP A 403 8.33 34.00 25.89
CA ASP A 403 9.16 34.84 26.76
C ASP A 403 8.38 36.13 26.97
N GLY A 404 7.84 36.28 28.18
CA GLY A 404 7.37 37.55 28.68
C GLY A 404 8.58 38.37 29.09
N ASP A 405 8.98 39.31 28.24
CA ASP A 405 9.88 40.38 28.64
C ASP A 405 9.15 41.30 29.63
N ALA A 406 9.59 41.24 30.87
CA ALA A 406 9.23 42.14 31.95
C ALA A 406 10.49 42.84 32.46
N LYS A 407 10.89 43.93 31.80
CA LYS A 407 11.20 45.25 32.42
C LYS A 407 11.81 46.22 31.41
#